data_AF-A0A699WPH6-F1
#
_entry.id   AF-A0A699WPH6-F1
#
_cell.length_a   1.000
_cell.length_b   1.000
_cell.length_c   1.000
_cell.angle_alpha   90.00
_cell.angle_beta   90.00
_cell.angle_gamma   90.00
#
_symmetry.space_group_name_H-M   'P 1'
#
loop_
_entity.id
_entity.type
_entity.pdbx_description
1 polymer ?
#
loop_
_entity_poly.entity_id
_entity_poly.type
_entity_poly.pdbx_seq_one_letter_code
_entity_poly.pdbx_strand_id
1 'polypeptide(L)'
;MVVYQMDVKTAFLNGNLEEEVYVSQPDGFVDQDNPNHVYKLKKALYGLKQAPSAWYDMLSSFLIPQDFSKGSMDPTLFIRRNGNDLLLVQIYVDDIIFAASILELCDLFANLMCSKFKMSMM
;
A
#
# COMPACT_ATOMS: atom_id res chain seq x y z
N MET A 1 17.00 13.38 -12.98
CA MET A 1 16.00 12.54 -12.31
C MET A 1 14.70 12.69 -13.06
N VAL A 2 14.21 11.59 -13.63
CA VAL A 2 12.84 11.51 -14.15
C VAL A 2 11.96 11.02 -12.99
N VAL A 3 10.75 11.56 -12.89
CA VAL A 3 9.77 11.18 -11.88
C VAL A 3 8.78 10.22 -12.52
N TYR A 4 8.48 9.13 -11.83
CA TYR A 4 7.53 8.11 -12.23
C TYR A 4 6.39 8.05 -11.22
N GLN A 5 5.22 7.61 -11.67
CA GLN A 5 4.05 7.38 -10.83
C GLN A 5 3.50 5.97 -11.08
N MET A 6 3.04 5.32 -10.01
CA MET A 6 2.24 4.11 -10.09
C MET A 6 1.10 4.14 -9.07
N ASP A 7 0.00 3.51 -9.43
CA ASP A 7 -1.20 3.33 -8.61
C ASP A 7 -1.33 1.88 -8.14
N VAL A 8 -1.62 1.68 -6.85
CA VAL A 8 -1.86 0.35 -6.26
C VAL A 8 -3.34 0.02 -6.34
N LYS A 9 -3.69 -1.02 -7.09
CA LYS A 9 -5.07 -1.47 -7.16
C LYS A 9 -5.54 -2.02 -5.82
N THR A 10 -6.70 -1.54 -5.39
CA THR A 10 -7.37 -1.98 -4.16
C THR A 10 -6.44 -1.88 -2.94
N ALA A 11 -5.69 -0.78 -2.80
CA ALA A 11 -4.66 -0.58 -1.78
C ALA A 11 -5.08 -1.09 -0.38
N PHE A 12 -6.26 -0.68 0.10
CA PHE A 12 -6.75 -1.09 1.42
C PHE A 12 -7.00 -2.59 1.57
N LEU A 13 -7.40 -3.30 0.51
CA LEU A 13 -7.61 -4.76 0.58
C LEU A 13 -6.29 -5.54 0.80
N ASN A 14 -5.14 -4.91 0.57
CA ASN A 14 -3.84 -5.49 0.89
C ASN A 14 -3.54 -5.39 2.39
N GLY A 15 -4.08 -4.38 3.08
CA GLY A 15 -3.90 -4.15 4.52
C GLY A 15 -4.61 -5.20 5.37
N ASN A 16 -3.92 -5.68 6.40
CA ASN A 16 -4.52 -6.53 7.43
C ASN A 16 -5.10 -5.65 8.54
N LEU A 17 -6.29 -6.01 9.03
CA LEU A 17 -6.85 -5.38 10.22
C LEU A 17 -6.24 -6.02 11.46
N GLU A 18 -5.78 -5.20 12.41
CA GLU A 18 -5.33 -5.68 13.72
C GLU A 18 -6.52 -5.97 14.63
N GLU A 19 -7.53 -5.10 14.60
CA GLU A 19 -8.78 -5.28 15.33
C GLU A 19 -9.83 -6.13 14.58
N GLU A 20 -10.76 -6.70 15.34
CA GLU A 20 -11.94 -7.33 14.77
C GLU A 20 -12.98 -6.27 14.37
N VAL A 21 -13.24 -6.17 13.08
CA VAL A 21 -14.26 -5.27 12.54
C VAL A 21 -15.41 -6.08 11.97
N TYR A 22 -16.61 -5.71 12.37
CA TYR A 22 -17.85 -6.26 11.85
C TYR A 22 -18.61 -5.16 11.11
N VAL A 23 -19.22 -5.51 9.98
CA VAL A 23 -20.07 -4.61 9.19
C VAL A 23 -21.45 -5.21 9.03
N SER A 24 -22.47 -4.36 8.98
CA SER A 24 -23.81 -4.79 8.60
C SER A 24 -23.81 -5.42 7.21
N GLN A 25 -24.74 -6.33 6.97
CA GLN A 25 -24.92 -6.91 5.65
C GLN A 25 -25.28 -5.80 4.65
N PRO A 26 -24.56 -5.67 3.51
CA PRO A 26 -24.89 -4.69 2.50
C PRO A 26 -26.26 -4.99 1.88
N ASP A 27 -26.95 -3.94 1.46
CA ASP A 27 -28.20 -4.08 0.71
C ASP A 27 -27.98 -4.96 -0.53
N GLY A 28 -28.87 -5.94 -0.73
CA GLY A 28 -28.76 -6.93 -1.81
C GLY A 28 -27.89 -8.16 -1.52
N PHE A 29 -27.18 -8.18 -0.38
CA PHE A 29 -26.36 -9.32 0.08
C PHE A 29 -26.84 -9.93 1.40
N VAL A 30 -28.00 -9.50 1.91
CA VAL A 30 -28.57 -10.00 3.16
C VAL A 30 -28.92 -11.49 3.01
N ASP A 31 -28.38 -12.30 3.92
CA ASP A 31 -28.74 -13.71 4.08
C ASP A 31 -30.18 -13.81 4.62
N GLN A 32 -31.06 -14.45 3.84
CA GLN A 32 -32.48 -14.58 4.18
C GLN A 32 -32.71 -15.48 5.39
N ASP A 33 -31.84 -16.47 5.62
CA ASP A 33 -31.93 -17.37 6.76
C ASP A 33 -31.37 -16.70 8.03
N ASN A 34 -30.46 -15.74 7.87
CA ASN A 34 -29.77 -15.05 8.96
C ASN A 34 -29.77 -13.51 8.79
N PRO A 35 -30.94 -12.85 8.78
CA PRO A 35 -31.04 -11.43 8.43
C PRO A 35 -30.35 -10.50 9.45
N ASN A 36 -30.19 -10.95 10.70
CA ASN A 36 -29.58 -10.16 11.77
C ASN A 36 -28.06 -10.40 11.91
N HIS A 37 -27.45 -11.23 11.06
CA HIS A 37 -26.01 -11.45 11.10
C HIS A 37 -25.23 -10.24 10.58
N VAL A 38 -23.94 -10.23 10.89
CA VAL A 38 -22.97 -9.23 10.44
C VAL A 38 -21.77 -9.94 9.81
N TYR A 39 -21.10 -9.27 8.89
CA TYR A 39 -19.89 -9.81 8.28
C TYR A 39 -18.65 -9.36 9.06
N LYS A 40 -17.80 -10.33 9.40
CA LYS A 40 -16.45 -10.06 9.90
C LYS A 40 -15.52 -9.73 8.75
N LEU A 41 -14.90 -8.55 8.78
CA LEU A 41 -13.90 -8.17 7.79
C LEU A 41 -12.58 -8.90 8.05
N LYS A 42 -12.02 -9.52 7.00
CA LYS A 42 -10.69 -10.14 7.03
C LYS A 42 -9.57 -9.21 6.58
N LYS A 43 -9.93 -8.13 5.87
CA LYS A 43 -9.04 -7.16 5.25
C LYS A 43 -9.60 -5.76 5.46
N ALA A 44 -8.72 -4.76 5.42
CA ALA A 44 -9.14 -3.38 5.47
C ALA A 44 -9.98 -3.01 4.23
N LEU A 45 -10.98 -2.16 4.42
CA LEU A 45 -11.94 -1.76 3.39
C LEU A 45 -12.04 -0.23 3.35
N TYR A 46 -12.41 0.32 2.18
CA TYR A 46 -12.76 1.74 2.07
C TYR A 46 -13.86 2.12 3.08
N GLY A 47 -13.74 3.33 3.64
CA GLY A 47 -14.64 3.84 4.68
C GLY A 47 -14.23 3.49 6.11
N LEU A 48 -13.29 2.55 6.30
CA LEU A 48 -12.70 2.31 7.61
C LEU A 48 -11.64 3.36 7.93
N LYS A 49 -11.73 3.98 9.12
CA LYS A 49 -10.74 4.97 9.60
C LYS A 49 -9.32 4.43 9.68
N GLN A 50 -9.17 3.12 9.92
CA GLN A 50 -7.90 2.42 10.08
C GLN A 50 -7.34 1.87 8.76
N ALA A 51 -8.14 1.81 7.68
CA ALA A 51 -7.71 1.21 6.43
C ALA A 51 -6.44 1.85 5.83
N PRO A 52 -6.28 3.19 5.85
CA PRO A 52 -5.04 3.82 5.40
C PRO A 52 -3.80 3.37 6.22
N SER A 53 -3.94 3.24 7.54
CA SER A 53 -2.83 2.78 8.41
C SER A 53 -2.48 1.33 8.10
N ALA A 54 -3.48 0.44 8.08
CA ALA A 54 -3.30 -0.97 7.76
C ALA A 54 -2.60 -1.21 6.41
N TRP A 55 -2.93 -0.37 5.41
CA TRP A 55 -2.25 -0.40 4.13
C TRP A 55 -0.80 0.09 4.23
N TYR A 56 -0.57 1.25 4.86
CA TYR A 56 0.76 1.80 5.04
C TYR A 56 1.70 0.84 5.81
N ASP A 57 1.21 0.18 6.86
CA ASP A 57 1.99 -0.77 7.65
C ASP A 57 2.34 -2.03 6.84
N MET A 58 1.41 -2.52 6.01
CA MET A 58 1.67 -3.61 5.06
C MET A 58 2.75 -3.21 4.03
N LEU A 59 2.63 -2.03 3.43
CA LEU A 59 3.61 -1.55 2.45
C LEU A 59 4.98 -1.30 3.10
N SER A 60 4.99 -0.66 4.25
CA SER A 60 6.22 -0.40 5.01
C SER A 60 6.93 -1.68 5.42
N SER A 61 6.21 -2.69 5.89
CA SER A 61 6.81 -3.97 6.29
C SER A 61 7.35 -4.76 5.09
N PHE A 62 6.83 -4.50 3.89
CA PHE A 62 7.38 -5.04 2.64
C PHE A 62 8.64 -4.29 2.17
N LEU A 63 8.70 -2.97 2.29
CA LEU A 63 9.82 -2.16 1.80
C LEU A 63 11.05 -2.18 2.72
N ILE A 64 10.87 -2.21 4.04
CA ILE A 64 12.00 -2.16 5.00
C ILE A 64 13.01 -3.30 4.77
N PRO A 65 12.60 -4.57 4.59
CA PRO A 65 13.54 -5.66 4.29
C PRO A 65 14.27 -5.54 2.94
N GLN A 66 13.87 -4.61 2.07
CA GLN A 66 14.44 -4.38 0.74
C GLN A 66 15.45 -3.21 0.74
N ASP A 67 16.05 -2.94 1.90
CA ASP A 67 17.00 -1.85 2.18
C ASP A 67 16.43 -0.44 2.08
N PHE A 68 15.10 -0.28 2.16
CA PHE A 68 14.51 1.05 2.29
C PHE A 68 14.50 1.50 3.75
N SER A 69 14.79 2.79 3.93
CA SER A 69 14.64 3.50 5.19
C SER A 69 13.52 4.53 5.08
N LYS A 70 12.82 4.78 6.18
CA LYS A 70 11.83 5.88 6.25
C LYS A 70 12.55 7.22 6.40
N GLY A 71 11.98 8.25 5.82
CA GLY A 71 12.40 9.63 5.99
C GLY A 71 12.28 10.04 7.46
N SER A 72 13.25 10.81 7.94
CA SER A 72 13.28 11.28 9.34
C SER A 72 12.14 12.26 9.64
N MET A 73 11.84 13.15 8.69
CA MET A 73 10.81 14.20 8.84
C MET A 73 9.44 13.76 8.29
N ASP A 74 9.46 12.91 7.26
CA ASP A 74 8.26 12.36 6.63
C ASP A 74 8.37 10.83 6.57
N PRO A 75 7.60 10.10 7.39
CA PRO A 75 7.59 8.63 7.37
C PRO A 75 7.07 8.05 6.05
N THR A 76 6.30 8.80 5.27
CA THR A 76 5.75 8.36 3.98
C THR A 76 6.73 8.47 2.83
N LEU A 77 7.89 9.12 3.06
CA LEU A 77 9.04 9.10 2.17
C LEU A 77 9.94 7.91 2.51
N PHE A 78 10.18 7.04 1.54
CA PHE A 78 11.15 5.95 1.62
C PHE A 78 12.38 6.26 0.78
N ILE A 79 13.54 5.94 1.35
CA ILE A 79 14.84 6.25 0.79
C ILE A 79 15.67 4.97 0.76
N ARG A 80 16.17 4.61 -0.42
CA ARG A 80 17.18 3.57 -0.60
C ARG A 80 18.45 4.21 -1.16
N ARG A 81 19.59 3.95 -0.50
CA ARG A 81 20.91 4.44 -0.91
C ARG A 81 21.84 3.27 -1.15
N ASN A 82 22.55 3.29 -2.28
CA ASN A 82 23.62 2.34 -2.56
C ASN A 82 24.83 3.10 -3.13
N GLY A 83 25.81 3.40 -2.27
CA GLY A 83 26.91 4.29 -2.64
C GLY A 83 26.41 5.68 -3.05
N ASN A 84 26.67 6.07 -4.30
CA ASN A 84 26.22 7.34 -4.87
C ASN A 84 24.79 7.27 -5.44
N ASP A 85 24.22 6.06 -5.54
CA ASP A 85 22.88 5.89 -6.08
C ASP A 85 21.82 6.15 -5.02
N LEU A 86 20.75 6.80 -5.46
CA LEU A 86 19.64 7.24 -4.63
C LEU A 86 18.33 6.89 -5.32
N LEU A 87 17.44 6.24 -4.60
CA LEU A 87 16.03 6.05 -4.97
C LEU A 87 15.17 6.67 -3.88
N LEU A 88 14.31 7.61 -4.28
CA LEU A 88 13.30 8.25 -3.44
C LEU A 88 11.92 7.75 -3.85
N VAL A 89 11.11 7.39 -2.87
CA VAL A 89 9.74 6.88 -3.05
C VAL A 89 8.83 7.60 -2.08
N GLN A 90 7.90 8.41 -2.58
CA GLN A 90 6.87 9.07 -1.80
C GLN A 90 5.55 8.32 -1.97
N ILE A 91 4.90 8.00 -0.85
CA ILE A 91 3.60 7.32 -0.85
C ILE A 91 2.51 8.30 -0.43
N TYR A 92 1.43 8.33 -1.19
CA TYR A 92 0.21 9.03 -0.85
C TYR A 92 -0.99 8.11 -1.08
N VAL A 93 -1.40 7.41 -0.03
CA VAL A 93 -2.49 6.42 -0.08
C VAL A 93 -2.20 5.33 -1.15
N ASP A 94 -2.88 5.36 -2.28
CA ASP A 94 -2.77 4.43 -3.40
C ASP A 94 -1.76 4.89 -4.46
N ASP A 95 -1.44 6.19 -4.51
CA ASP A 95 -0.43 6.77 -5.38
C ASP A 95 0.98 6.62 -4.81
N ILE A 96 1.91 6.19 -5.67
CA ILE A 96 3.33 6.09 -5.36
C ILE A 96 4.12 6.85 -6.42
N ILE A 97 4.82 7.87 -5.97
CA ILE A 97 5.70 8.68 -6.81
C ILE A 97 7.15 8.31 -6.47
N PHE A 98 7.97 8.07 -7.47
CA PHE A 98 9.36 7.68 -7.23
C PHE A 98 10.30 8.23 -8.29
N ALA A 99 11.55 8.43 -7.88
CA ALA A 99 12.59 8.94 -8.74
C ALA A 99 13.95 8.44 -8.25
N ALA A 100 14.86 8.16 -9.19
CA ALA A 100 16.19 7.67 -8.87
C ALA A 100 17.30 8.41 -9.63
N SER A 101 18.52 8.29 -9.12
CA SER A 101 19.75 8.78 -9.78
C SER A 101 20.00 8.08 -11.12
N ILE A 102 19.63 6.80 -11.23
CA ILE A 102 19.75 5.96 -12.43
C ILE A 102 18.41 5.34 -12.79
N LEU A 103 18.10 5.27 -14.10
CA LEU A 103 16.81 4.76 -14.59
C LEU A 103 16.58 3.29 -14.24
N GLU A 104 17.64 2.47 -14.23
CA GLU A 104 17.55 1.05 -13.87
C GLU A 104 16.97 0.83 -12.46
N LEU A 105 17.20 1.75 -11.51
CA LEU A 105 16.60 1.65 -10.17
C LEU A 105 15.09 1.91 -10.19
N CYS A 106 14.59 2.73 -11.10
CA CYS A 106 13.16 2.93 -11.28
C CYS A 106 12.50 1.65 -11.81
N ASP A 107 13.11 1.00 -12.81
CA ASP A 107 12.59 -0.26 -13.37
C ASP A 107 12.64 -1.39 -12.32
N LEU A 108 13.73 -1.48 -11.57
CA LEU A 108 13.86 -2.43 -10.46
C LEU A 108 12.79 -2.20 -9.39
N PHE A 109 12.55 -0.94 -9.00
CA PHE A 109 11.51 -0.62 -8.04
C PHE A 109 10.11 -0.94 -8.56
N ALA A 110 9.82 -0.63 -9.83
CA ALA A 110 8.53 -0.94 -10.43
C ALA A 110 8.27 -2.46 -10.47
N ASN A 111 9.27 -3.24 -10.89
CA ASN A 111 9.19 -4.70 -10.86
C ASN A 111 9.02 -5.24 -9.43
N LEU A 112 9.70 -4.65 -8.46
CA LEU A 112 9.58 -5.01 -7.06
C LEU A 112 8.14 -4.84 -6.55
N MET A 113 7.53 -3.69 -6.85
CA MET A 113 6.16 -3.40 -6.47
C MET A 113 5.17 -4.34 -7.16
N CYS A 114 5.34 -4.57 -8.47
CA CYS A 114 4.52 -5.51 -9.25
C CYS A 114 4.64 -6.97 -8.77
N SER A 115 5.76 -7.34 -8.13
CA SER A 115 5.94 -8.70 -7.61
C SER A 115 5.02 -9.02 -6.42
N LYS A 116 4.59 -7.99 -5.69
CA LYS A 116 3.81 -8.14 -4.46
C LYS A 116 2.40 -7.60 -4.59
N PHE A 117 2.23 -6.49 -5.30
CA PHE A 117 0.97 -5.76 -5.40
C PHE A 117 0.53 -5.64 -6.85
N LYS A 118 -0.79 -5.58 -7.05
CA LYS A 118 -1.34 -5.31 -8.37
C LYS A 118 -1.21 -3.82 -8.67
N MET A 119 -0.32 -3.48 -9.59
CA MET A 119 0.00 -2.10 -9.93
C MET A 119 -0.65 -1.66 -11.25
N SER A 120 -0.79 -0.36 -11.45
CA SER A 120 -0.99 0.26 -12.76
C SER A 120 -0.01 1.42 -12.89
N MET A 121 0.83 1.38 -13.93
CA MET A 121 1.74 2.48 -14.24
C MET A 121 1.01 3.53 -15.07
N MET A 122 1.26 4.80 -14.74
CA MET A 122 0.80 5.96 -15.50
C MET A 122 1.98 6.68 -16.15
#